data_AF-A0AA35TNC3-F1
#
_entry.id   AF-A0AA35TNC3-F1
#
_cell.length_a   1.000
_cell.length_b   1.000
_cell.length_c   1.000
_cell.angle_alpha   90.00
_cell.angle_beta   90.00
_cell.angle_gamma   90.00
#
_symmetry.space_group_name_H-M   'P 1'
#
loop_
_entity.id
_entity.type
_entity.pdbx_description
1 polymer ?
#
loop_
_entity_poly.entity_id
_entity_poly.type
_entity_poly.pdbx_seq_one_letter_code
_entity_poly.pdbx_strand_id
1 'polypeptide(L)'
;MEGVLGFVEVCITVAEEQSLNHGYGSAVINISTSTGTATGHDYVSSPFPNELIIMAGQERMCSNITIIDDIFVEAREELMVIL
;
A
#
# COMPACT_ATOMS: atom_id res chain seq x y z
N MET A 1 -2.54 8.85 23.89
CA MET A 1 -1.85 9.80 22.98
C MET A 1 -1.88 9.10 21.66
N GLU A 2 -2.58 9.66 20.68
CA GLU A 2 -2.64 8.99 19.38
C GLU A 2 -1.24 8.96 18.78
N GLY A 3 -0.78 7.75 18.47
CA GLY A 3 0.60 7.45 18.10
C GLY A 3 0.63 6.55 16.88
N VAL A 4 1.79 6.40 16.25
CA VAL A 4 1.94 5.40 15.19
C VAL A 4 2.11 4.03 15.82
N LEU A 5 1.20 3.09 15.56
CA LEU A 5 1.35 1.68 15.96
C LEU A 5 2.32 0.94 15.05
N GLY A 6 2.37 1.33 13.79
CA GLY A 6 3.24 0.73 12.80
C GLY A 6 2.79 1.04 11.38
N PHE A 7 3.15 0.16 10.46
CA PHE A 7 2.76 0.26 9.07
C PHE A 7 2.38 -1.10 8.50
N VAL A 8 1.43 -1.08 7.57
CA VAL A 8 1.22 -2.18 6.62
C VAL A 8 2.05 -1.87 5.39
N GLU A 9 3.03 -2.71 5.09
CA GLU A 9 3.81 -2.63 3.86
C GLU A 9 3.08 -3.41 2.75
N VAL A 10 2.72 -2.72 1.68
CA VAL A 10 2.13 -3.31 0.48
C VAL A 10 3.19 -3.36 -0.60
N CYS A 11 3.49 -4.56 -1.08
CA CYS A 11 4.47 -4.77 -2.14
C CYS A 11 3.86 -5.47 -3.34
N ILE A 12 4.12 -4.93 -4.52
CA ILE A 12 3.81 -5.56 -5.79
C ILE A 12 5.10 -6.15 -6.35
N THR A 13 5.04 -7.42 -6.75
CA THR A 13 6.15 -8.15 -7.34
C THR A 13 5.71 -8.75 -8.66
N VAL A 14 6.54 -8.62 -9.69
CA VAL A 14 6.31 -9.27 -10.98
C VAL A 14 6.81 -10.72 -10.87
N ALA A 15 5.93 -11.69 -11.09
CA ALA A 15 6.12 -13.08 -10.66
C ALA A 15 7.05 -13.95 -11.54
N GLU A 16 7.64 -13.44 -12.62
CA GLU A 16 8.58 -14.18 -13.47
C GLU A 16 9.45 -13.20 -14.27
N GLU A 17 10.58 -13.68 -14.84
CA GLU A 17 11.57 -12.94 -15.66
C GLU A 17 11.01 -12.33 -16.97
N GLN A 18 9.82 -11.76 -16.95
CA GLN A 18 9.56 -10.52 -17.70
C GLN A 18 10.35 -9.38 -17.03
N SER A 19 11.66 -9.59 -16.92
CA SER A 19 12.59 -8.54 -16.61
C SER A 19 12.26 -7.40 -17.56
N LEU A 20 12.03 -6.22 -17.02
CA LEU A 20 11.93 -5.00 -17.81
C LEU A 20 13.21 -4.74 -18.66
N ASN A 21 14.20 -5.65 -18.61
CA ASN A 21 15.26 -5.80 -19.62
C ASN A 21 14.77 -6.23 -21.02
N HIS A 22 13.51 -6.61 -21.25
CA HIS A 22 13.01 -6.93 -22.61
C HIS A 22 12.46 -5.70 -23.38
N GLY A 23 12.73 -4.47 -22.93
CA GLY A 23 12.31 -3.27 -23.67
C GLY A 23 10.83 -2.92 -23.51
N TYR A 24 10.10 -3.61 -22.62
CA TYR A 24 8.83 -3.13 -22.09
C TYR A 24 9.16 -2.11 -20.99
N GLY A 25 8.75 -0.86 -21.18
CA GLY A 25 8.96 0.22 -20.20
C GLY A 25 8.36 -0.09 -18.82
N SER A 26 8.59 0.78 -17.84
CA SER A 26 8.08 0.66 -16.46
C SER A 26 6.64 0.13 -16.37
N ALA A 27 6.39 -0.77 -15.41
CA ALA A 27 5.02 -1.19 -15.11
C ALA A 27 4.37 -0.16 -14.17
N VAL A 28 3.18 0.32 -14.53
CA VAL A 28 2.37 1.21 -13.70
C VAL A 28 1.19 0.42 -13.16
N ILE A 29 1.08 0.33 -11.85
CA ILE A 29 0.01 -0.38 -11.15
C ILE A 29 -0.79 0.66 -10.39
N ASN A 30 -2.04 0.88 -10.79
CA ASN A 30 -2.95 1.69 -10.00
C ASN A 30 -3.26 0.95 -8.70
N ILE A 31 -3.25 1.66 -7.60
CA ILE A 31 -3.53 1.11 -6.28
C ILE A 31 -4.40 2.09 -5.51
N SER A 32 -5.31 1.56 -4.70
CA SER A 32 -6.13 2.39 -3.83
C SER A 32 -6.41 1.65 -2.53
N THR A 33 -6.66 2.43 -1.48
CA THR A 33 -7.29 1.89 -0.28
C THR A 33 -8.80 1.99 -0.42
N SER A 34 -9.51 0.99 0.07
CA SER A 34 -10.95 1.01 0.24
C SER A 34 -11.28 0.76 1.70
N THR A 35 -12.17 1.59 2.22
CA THR A 35 -12.62 1.50 3.61
C THR A 35 -13.41 0.21 3.80
N GLY A 36 -12.96 -0.64 4.73
CA GLY A 36 -13.83 -1.62 5.38
C GLY A 36 -14.49 -0.96 6.59
N THR A 37 -14.34 -1.56 7.77
CA THR A 37 -14.74 -0.91 9.03
C THR A 37 -13.71 0.11 9.53
N ALA A 38 -12.45 0.06 9.07
CA ALA A 38 -11.43 1.05 9.39
C ALA A 38 -11.69 2.38 8.64
N THR A 39 -11.43 3.49 9.32
CA THR A 39 -11.61 4.87 8.89
C THR A 39 -10.30 5.68 9.01
N GLY A 40 -10.36 6.98 8.73
CA GLY A 40 -9.18 7.86 8.81
C GLY A 40 -8.64 8.13 10.21
N HIS A 41 -9.29 7.60 11.25
CA HIS A 41 -8.76 7.59 12.62
C HIS A 41 -7.77 6.45 12.85
N ASP A 42 -7.94 5.36 12.10
CA ASP A 42 -7.22 4.09 12.33
C ASP A 42 -5.96 3.99 11.46
N TYR A 43 -5.92 4.77 10.37
CA TYR A 43 -4.79 4.81 9.46
C TYR A 43 -4.67 6.12 8.71
N VAL A 44 -3.43 6.43 8.29
CA VAL A 44 -3.15 7.53 7.37
C VAL A 44 -2.89 6.96 5.98
N SER A 45 -3.81 7.25 5.06
CA SER A 45 -3.67 6.90 3.64
C SER A 45 -2.74 7.83 2.87
N SER A 46 -2.35 8.98 3.42
CA SER A 46 -1.32 9.84 2.83
C SER A 46 0.01 9.65 3.58
N PRO A 47 1.14 9.38 2.91
CA PRO A 47 1.38 9.52 1.48
C PRO A 47 1.27 8.21 0.67
N PHE A 48 0.40 7.26 1.04
CA PHE A 48 0.22 6.05 0.24
C PHE A 48 -0.24 6.44 -1.19
N PRO A 49 0.51 6.08 -2.23
CA PRO A 49 0.28 6.59 -3.56
C PRO A 49 -0.95 5.93 -4.19
N ASN A 50 -1.49 6.56 -5.23
CA ASN A 50 -2.53 5.97 -6.09
C ASN A 50 -1.93 5.11 -7.22
N GLU A 51 -0.61 5.11 -7.37
CA GLU A 51 0.12 4.31 -8.33
C GLU A 51 1.44 3.78 -7.73
N LEU A 52 1.78 2.53 -8.08
CA LEU A 52 3.10 1.97 -7.85
C LEU A 52 3.76 1.75 -9.20
N ILE A 53 4.93 2.34 -9.37
CA ILE A 53 5.72 2.23 -10.60
C ILE A 53 6.89 1.29 -10.32
N ILE A 54 6.91 0.17 -11.02
CA ILE A 54 8.06 -0.73 -11.03
C ILE A 54 8.92 -0.29 -12.22
N MET A 55 10.06 0.35 -11.93
CA MET A 55 10.97 0.84 -12.96
C MET A 55 11.71 -0.30 -13.65
N ALA A 56 12.24 -0.03 -14.85
CA ALA A 56 13.03 -1.01 -15.57
C ALA A 56 14.23 -1.51 -14.74
N GLY A 57 14.43 -2.83 -14.71
CA GLY A 57 15.44 -3.49 -13.88
C GLY A 57 15.05 -3.67 -12.41
N GLN A 58 13.85 -3.24 -11.99
CA GLN A 58 13.29 -3.57 -10.68
C GLN A 58 12.26 -4.69 -10.80
N GLU A 59 12.16 -5.52 -9.78
CA GLU A 59 11.20 -6.64 -9.71
C GLU A 59 10.07 -6.39 -8.71
N ARG A 60 10.27 -5.42 -7.82
CA ARG A 60 9.38 -5.13 -6.69
C ARG A 60 9.34 -3.64 -6.39
N MET A 61 8.13 -3.15 -6.10
CA MET A 61 7.90 -1.83 -5.53
C MET A 61 7.00 -1.97 -4.30
N CYS A 62 7.31 -1.22 -3.23
CA CYS A 62 6.60 -1.26 -1.97
C CYS A 62 6.16 0.14 -1.54
N SER A 63 5.06 0.22 -0.81
CA SER A 63 4.62 1.43 -0.13
C SER A 63 3.93 1.10 1.19
N ASN A 64 3.91 2.07 2.10
CA ASN A 64 3.45 1.90 3.47
C ASN A 64 2.15 2.65 3.72
N ILE A 65 1.24 1.99 4.42
CA ILE A 65 0.08 2.61 5.05
C ILE A 65 0.37 2.69 6.54
N THR A 66 0.36 3.89 7.11
CA THR A 66 0.62 4.12 8.53
C THR A 66 -0.62 3.78 9.34
N ILE A 67 -0.48 2.96 10.38
CA ILE A 67 -1.56 2.61 11.32
C ILE A 67 -1.43 3.49 12.56
N ILE A 68 -2.56 4.07 12.99
CA ILE A 68 -2.66 4.96 14.13
C ILE A 68 -3.20 4.18 15.34
N ASP A 69 -2.64 4.45 16.51
CA ASP A 69 -3.20 4.09 17.81
C ASP A 69 -4.23 5.16 18.14
N ASP A 70 -5.50 4.80 18.21
CA ASP A 70 -6.54 5.72 18.64
C ASP A 70 -7.00 5.40 20.08
N ILE A 71 -7.86 6.25 20.63
CA ILE A 71 -8.38 6.06 22.00
C ILE A 71 -9.75 5.38 22.05
N PHE A 72 -10.33 5.03 20.91
CA PHE A 72 -11.66 4.47 20.83
C PHE A 72 -11.58 2.94 20.94
N VAL A 73 -12.52 2.36 21.69
CA VAL A 73 -12.66 0.91 21.76
C VAL A 73 -13.74 0.52 20.77
N GLU A 74 -13.32 -0.01 19.64
CA GLU A 74 -14.19 -0.36 18.54
C GLU A 74 -14.24 -1.89 18.32
N ALA A 75 -15.12 -2.31 17.42
CA ALA A 75 -15.11 -3.69 16.94
C ALA A 75 -13.89 -3.93 16.05
N ARG A 76 -13.75 -5.15 15.50
CA ARG A 76 -12.66 -5.45 14.58
C ARG A 76 -12.75 -4.56 13.33
N GLU A 77 -11.61 -3.97 12.99
CA GLU A 77 -11.47 -3.08 11.85
C GLU A 77 -10.81 -3.77 10.65
N GLU A 78 -11.19 -3.31 9.45
CA GLU A 78 -10.68 -3.85 8.19
C GLU A 78 -10.37 -2.71 7.22
N LEU A 79 -9.20 -2.81 6.60
CA LEU A 79 -8.75 -1.98 5.50
C LEU A 79 -8.48 -2.86 4.29
N MET A 80 -9.02 -2.50 3.13
CA MET A 80 -8.78 -3.21 1.88
C MET A 80 -7.82 -2.41 1.00
N VAL A 81 -6.99 -3.13 0.25
CA VAL A 81 -6.13 -2.58 -0.80
C VAL A 81 -6.53 -3.20 -2.13
N ILE A 82 -6.79 -2.36 -3.13
CA ILE A 82 -7.35 -2.75 -4.43
C ILE A 82 -6.40 -2.29 -5.55
N LEU A 83 -6.26 -3.13 -6.57
CA LEU A 83 -5.47 -2.94 -7.80
C LEU A 83 -6.40 -2.80 -9.01
#